data_AF-A0A950F8R2-F1
#
_entry.id   AF-A0A950F8R2-F1
#
_cell.length_a   1.000
_cell.length_b   1.000
_cell.length_c   1.000
_cell.angle_alpha   90.00
_cell.angle_beta   90.00
_cell.angle_gamma   90.00
#
_symmetry.space_group_name_H-M   'P 1'
#
loop_
_entity.id
_entity.type
_entity.pdbx_description
1 polymer ?
#
loop_
_entity_poly.entity_id
_entity_poly.type
_entity_poly.pdbx_seq_one_letter_code
_entity_poly.pdbx_strand_id
1 'polypeptide(L)'
;PNAPELLCGGALDPVVFWFNAQLMQSYWSQHVPAAPVGLLDLESSASAQDPYAALKQGFEAAKAAVAADAVAHGATDGGAAAVFTAYHATLVAPFCLAAARSFIAGH
;
A
#
# COMPACT_ATOMS: atom_id res chain seq x y z
N PRO A 1 -19.82 -2.25 -3.84
CA PRO A 1 -19.43 -1.91 -5.22
C PRO A 1 -20.19 -2.83 -6.20
N ASN A 2 -20.42 -2.38 -7.43
CA ASN A 2 -21.04 -3.16 -8.51
C ASN A 2 -20.01 -3.66 -9.54
N ALA A 3 -18.72 -3.49 -9.24
CA ALA A 3 -17.58 -3.97 -10.00
C ALA A 3 -16.52 -4.52 -9.01
N PRO A 4 -15.55 -5.34 -9.48
CA PRO A 4 -14.40 -5.73 -8.69
C PRO A 4 -13.63 -4.52 -8.17
N GLU A 5 -13.30 -4.52 -6.88
CA GLU A 5 -12.64 -3.41 -6.20
C GLU A 5 -11.38 -3.90 -5.48
N LEU A 6 -10.28 -3.15 -5.58
CA LEU A 6 -9.06 -3.39 -4.81
C LEU A 6 -8.77 -2.18 -3.92
N LEU A 7 -8.86 -2.38 -2.61
CA LEU A 7 -8.43 -1.41 -1.60
C LEU A 7 -6.95 -1.60 -1.34
N CYS A 8 -6.09 -0.78 -1.95
CA CYS A 8 -4.64 -0.82 -1.75
C CYS A 8 -4.16 0.40 -0.94
N GLY A 9 -3.23 0.17 -0.01
CA GLY A 9 -2.57 1.23 0.76
C GLY A 9 -1.38 0.70 1.56
N GLY A 10 -0.87 1.50 2.48
CA GLY A 10 0.13 1.09 3.47
C GLY A 10 -0.38 1.35 4.88
N ALA A 11 -0.19 0.40 5.80
CA ALA A 11 -0.66 0.51 7.19
C ALA A 11 -0.08 1.72 7.96
N LEU A 12 1.05 2.28 7.52
CA LEU A 12 1.73 3.40 8.16
C LEU A 12 1.47 4.75 7.46
N ASP A 13 0.47 4.83 6.58
CA ASP A 13 0.17 6.05 5.85
C ASP A 13 -0.25 7.20 6.78
N PRO A 14 0.51 8.32 6.81
CA PRO A 14 0.21 9.43 7.70
C PRO A 14 -0.81 10.42 7.13
N VAL A 15 -1.21 10.28 5.86
CA VAL A 15 -2.14 11.17 5.16
C VAL A 15 -3.50 10.51 4.98
N VAL A 16 -3.52 9.24 4.58
CA VAL A 16 -4.74 8.46 4.35
C VAL A 16 -4.71 7.21 5.22
N PHE A 17 -5.25 7.33 6.43
CA PHE A 17 -5.16 6.28 7.44
C PHE A 17 -5.74 4.94 6.96
N TRP A 18 -4.98 3.87 7.21
CA TRP A 18 -5.31 2.50 6.83
C TRP A 18 -6.67 2.01 7.38
N PHE A 19 -7.11 2.57 8.51
CA PHE A 19 -8.45 2.32 9.05
C PHE A 19 -9.57 2.59 8.03
N ASN A 20 -9.41 3.57 7.14
CA ASN A 20 -10.41 3.88 6.12
C ASN A 20 -10.64 2.70 5.16
N ALA A 21 -9.56 2.01 4.76
CA ALA A 21 -9.65 0.83 3.90
C ALA A 21 -10.32 -0.34 4.63
N GLN A 22 -9.94 -0.59 5.88
CA GLN A 22 -10.55 -1.63 6.72
C GLN A 22 -12.04 -1.37 6.96
N LEU A 23 -12.42 -0.12 7.22
CA LEU A 23 -13.81 0.29 7.40
C LEU A 23 -14.64 -0.02 6.16
N MET A 24 -14.15 0.35 4.98
CA MET A 24 -14.86 0.10 3.72
C MET A 24 -14.94 -1.39 3.39
N GLN A 25 -13.89 -2.17 3.63
CA GLN A 25 -13.93 -3.62 3.44
C GLN A 25 -15.00 -4.26 4.34
N SER A 26 -15.04 -3.89 5.63
CA SER A 26 -16.02 -4.40 6.59
C SER A 26 -17.46 -3.98 6.24
N TYR A 27 -17.64 -2.74 5.78
CA TYR A 27 -18.93 -2.26 5.34
C TYR A 27 -19.43 -3.04 4.10
N TRP A 28 -18.58 -3.24 3.09
CA TRP A 28 -18.98 -3.93 1.86
C TRP A 28 -19.17 -5.43 2.03
N SER A 29 -18.41 -6.10 2.89
CA SER A 29 -18.63 -7.53 3.15
C SER A 29 -20.02 -7.82 3.72
N GLN A 30 -20.64 -6.84 4.41
CA GLN A 30 -21.98 -6.95 4.97
C GLN A 30 -23.10 -6.55 4.00
N HIS A 31 -22.84 -5.55 3.14
CA HIS A 31 -23.89 -4.95 2.29
C HIS A 31 -23.89 -5.47 0.85
N VAL A 32 -22.76 -6.00 0.39
CA VAL A 32 -22.57 -6.52 -0.98
C VAL A 32 -21.66 -7.77 -0.95
N PRO A 33 -22.07 -8.84 -0.24
CA PRO A 33 -21.20 -10.00 0.01
C PRO A 33 -20.77 -10.75 -1.26
N ALA A 34 -21.49 -10.58 -2.37
CA ALA A 34 -21.13 -11.17 -3.65
C ALA A 34 -20.11 -10.35 -4.45
N ALA A 35 -19.79 -9.12 -4.04
CA ALA A 35 -18.85 -8.26 -4.75
C ALA A 35 -17.40 -8.67 -4.41
N PRO A 36 -16.53 -8.89 -5.41
CA PRO A 36 -15.11 -9.17 -5.15
C PRO A 36 -14.40 -7.90 -4.68
N VAL A 37 -14.06 -7.86 -3.38
CA VAL A 37 -13.32 -6.77 -2.74
C VAL A 37 -12.00 -7.30 -2.21
N GLY A 38 -10.89 -6.91 -2.82
CA GLY A 38 -9.54 -7.17 -2.33
C GLY A 38 -9.07 -6.11 -1.35
N LEU A 39 -8.23 -6.49 -0.38
CA LEU A 39 -7.51 -5.57 0.50
C LEU A 39 -6.01 -5.90 0.41
N LEU A 40 -5.21 -4.90 0.07
CA LEU A 40 -3.76 -5.00 -0.07
C LEU A 40 -3.08 -3.95 0.81
N ASP A 41 -2.40 -4.42 1.85
CA ASP A 41 -1.48 -3.62 2.64
C ASP A 41 -0.05 -3.86 2.16
N LEU A 42 0.60 -2.80 1.66
CA LEU A 42 2.00 -2.85 1.20
C LEU A 42 3.01 -3.05 2.34
N GLU A 43 2.64 -2.74 3.59
CA GLU A 43 3.47 -2.95 4.80
C GLU A 43 3.42 -4.41 5.28
N SER A 44 2.39 -5.16 4.88
CA SER A 44 2.21 -6.52 5.36
C SER A 44 3.27 -7.46 4.78
N SER A 45 3.70 -8.44 5.57
CA SER A 45 4.62 -9.47 5.09
C SER A 45 4.01 -10.26 3.93
N ALA A 46 4.86 -10.60 2.95
CA ALA A 46 4.45 -11.46 1.86
C ALA A 46 4.34 -12.92 2.34
N SER A 47 3.23 -13.57 2.02
CA SER A 47 3.09 -15.03 2.20
C SER A 47 3.64 -15.78 0.98
N ALA A 48 3.82 -17.11 1.10
CA ALA A 48 4.40 -17.93 0.04
C ALA A 48 3.61 -17.95 -1.27
N GLN A 49 2.31 -17.61 -1.25
CA GLN A 49 1.43 -17.56 -2.42
C GLN A 49 0.87 -16.15 -2.66
N ASP A 50 1.53 -15.13 -2.13
CA ASP A 50 1.08 -13.75 -2.26
C ASP A 50 1.33 -13.21 -3.67
N PRO A 51 0.28 -12.90 -4.47
CA PRO A 51 0.44 -12.39 -5.83
C PRO A 51 1.07 -11.00 -5.87
N TYR A 52 1.13 -10.28 -4.74
CA TYR A 52 1.70 -8.95 -4.60
C TYR A 52 3.03 -8.95 -3.84
N ALA A 53 3.64 -10.12 -3.60
CA ALA A 53 4.90 -10.24 -2.85
C ALA A 53 6.00 -9.30 -3.37
N ALA A 54 6.16 -9.22 -4.69
CA ALA A 54 7.16 -8.35 -5.31
C ALA A 54 6.87 -6.86 -5.08
N LEU A 55 5.60 -6.45 -5.04
CA LEU A 55 5.23 -5.06 -4.77
C LEU A 55 5.49 -4.68 -3.31
N LYS A 56 5.18 -5.57 -2.36
CA LYS A 56 5.48 -5.38 -0.93
C LYS A 56 6.98 -5.24 -0.68
N GLN A 57 7.78 -6.15 -1.24
CA GLN A 57 9.24 -6.10 -1.15
C GLN A 57 9.81 -4.83 -1.81
N GLY A 58 9.29 -4.45 -2.97
CA GLY A 58 9.68 -3.23 -3.66
C GLY A 58 9.34 -1.97 -2.87
N PHE A 59 8.19 -1.95 -2.20
CA PHE A 59 7.77 -0.84 -1.35
C PHE A 59 8.69 -0.67 -0.14
N GLU A 60 9.03 -1.77 0.56
CA GLU A 60 10.01 -1.75 1.65
C GLU A 60 11.39 -1.26 1.17
N ALA A 61 11.85 -1.75 0.02
CA ALA A 61 13.11 -1.31 -0.58
C ALA A 61 13.08 0.18 -0.95
N ALA A 62 11.96 0.69 -1.47
CA ALA A 62 11.80 2.11 -1.81
C ALA A 62 11.80 3.01 -0.57
N LYS A 63 11.15 2.60 0.53
CA LYS A 63 11.24 3.31 1.82
C LYS A 63 12.68 3.37 2.31
N ALA A 64 13.39 2.24 2.27
CA ALA A 64 14.80 2.18 2.67
C ALA A 64 15.69 3.08 1.78
N ALA A 65 15.42 3.16 0.48
CA ALA A 65 16.14 4.03 -0.43
C ALA A 65 15.91 5.52 -0.12
N VAL A 66 14.67 5.94 0.15
CA VAL A 66 14.36 7.32 0.57
C VAL A 66 15.04 7.66 1.90
N ALA A 67 14.99 6.74 2.86
CA ALA A 67 15.65 6.94 4.15
C ALA A 67 17.17 7.08 3.98
N ALA A 68 17.80 6.20 3.19
CA ALA A 68 19.24 6.23 2.92
C ALA A 68 19.67 7.51 2.18
N ASP A 69 18.89 7.96 1.20
CA ASP A 69 19.14 9.22 0.48
C ASP A 69 19.08 10.42 1.43
N ALA A 70 18.08 10.49 2.31
CA ALA A 70 17.97 11.55 3.30
C ALA A 70 19.17 11.55 4.26
N VAL A 71 19.61 10.38 4.73
CA VAL A 71 20.81 10.26 5.58
C VAL A 71 22.07 10.71 4.83
N ALA A 72 22.23 10.34 3.56
CA ALA A 72 23.35 10.80 2.73
C ALA A 72 23.37 12.34 2.57
N HIS A 73 22.20 12.98 2.65
CA HIS A 73 22.03 14.43 2.63
C HIS A 73 21.96 15.08 4.02
N GLY A 74 22.35 14.35 5.08
CA GLY A 74 22.56 14.89 6.42
C GLY A 74 21.38 14.73 7.39
N ALA A 75 20.36 13.94 7.05
CA ALA A 75 19.30 13.61 8.00
C ALA A 75 19.86 12.82 9.21
N THR A 76 19.53 13.26 10.42
CA THR A 76 20.00 12.66 11.69
C THR A 76 18.96 11.75 12.34
N ASP A 77 17.76 11.66 11.79
CA ASP A 77 16.63 10.85 12.28
C ASP A 77 16.53 9.48 11.57
N GLY A 78 17.62 9.07 10.90
CA GLY A 78 17.63 7.86 10.07
C GLY A 78 16.79 7.97 8.80
N GLY A 79 16.36 9.17 8.40
CA GLY A 79 15.54 9.41 7.20
C GLY A 79 14.04 9.25 7.44
N ALA A 80 13.60 9.13 8.70
CA ALA A 80 12.20 8.93 9.06
C ALA A 80 11.28 10.06 8.56
N ALA A 81 11.67 11.33 8.72
CA ALA A 81 10.89 12.47 8.24
C ALA A 81 10.76 12.50 6.71
N ALA A 82 11.79 12.06 5.99
CA ALA A 82 11.75 11.96 4.53
C ALA A 82 10.78 10.86 4.07
N VAL A 83 10.83 9.68 4.69
CA VAL A 83 9.88 8.59 4.42
C VAL A 83 8.45 9.03 4.75
N PHE A 84 8.23 9.66 5.91
CA PHE A 84 6.93 10.19 6.33
C PHE A 84 6.35 11.16 5.29
N THR A 85 7.16 12.10 4.81
CA THR A 85 6.73 13.11 3.84
C THR A 85 6.43 12.48 2.47
N ALA A 86 7.25 11.51 2.05
CA ALA A 86 7.09 10.83 0.76
C ALA A 86 6.01 9.73 0.76
N TYR A 87 5.53 9.31 1.94
CA TYR A 87 4.82 8.05 2.13
C TYR A 87 3.63 7.87 1.18
N HIS A 88 2.66 8.79 1.22
CA HIS A 88 1.41 8.58 0.49
C HIS A 88 1.58 8.76 -1.02
N ALA A 89 1.97 9.97 -1.44
CA ALA A 89 1.94 10.35 -2.85
C ALA A 89 3.10 9.78 -3.66
N THR A 90 4.28 9.62 -3.05
CA THR A 90 5.50 9.20 -3.77
C THR A 90 5.76 7.71 -3.60
N LEU A 91 5.59 7.17 -2.40
CA LEU A 91 5.89 5.77 -2.12
C LEU A 91 4.67 4.89 -2.38
N VAL A 92 3.52 5.06 -1.72
CA VAL A 92 2.36 4.14 -1.85
C VAL A 92 1.73 4.18 -3.25
N ALA A 93 1.46 5.37 -3.78
CA ALA A 93 0.70 5.55 -5.02
C ALA A 93 1.19 4.72 -6.22
N PRO A 94 2.49 4.70 -6.59
CA PRO A 94 2.95 3.92 -7.75
C PRO A 94 2.79 2.41 -7.56
N PHE A 95 3.01 1.86 -6.36
CA PHE A 95 2.81 0.42 -6.10
C PHE A 95 1.33 0.05 -6.13
N CYS A 96 0.46 0.89 -5.57
CA CYS A 96 -0.98 0.64 -5.65
C CYS A 96 -1.54 0.77 -7.06
N LEU A 97 -1.00 1.68 -7.88
CA LEU A 97 -1.34 1.73 -9.30
C LEU A 97 -0.92 0.46 -10.05
N ALA A 98 0.26 -0.08 -9.75
CA ALA A 98 0.72 -1.35 -10.33
C ALA A 98 -0.18 -2.52 -9.89
N ALA A 99 -0.54 -2.59 -8.60
CA ALA A 99 -1.45 -3.60 -8.08
C ALA A 99 -2.83 -3.53 -8.73
N ALA A 100 -3.39 -2.32 -8.86
CA ALA A 100 -4.69 -2.08 -9.50
C ALA A 100 -4.70 -2.55 -10.95
N ARG A 101 -3.63 -2.29 -11.72
CA ARG A 101 -3.50 -2.78 -13.11
C ARG A 101 -3.54 -4.30 -13.18
N SER A 102 -2.79 -4.99 -12.31
CA SER A 102 -2.78 -6.45 -12.26
C SER A 102 -4.13 -7.02 -11.82
N PHE A 103 -4.79 -6.39 -10.84
CA PHE A 103 -6.10 -6.82 -10.36
C PHE A 103 -7.18 -6.70 -11.44
N ILE A 104 -7.24 -5.55 -12.13
CA ILE A 104 -8.21 -5.31 -13.21
C ILE A 104 -7.96 -6.25 -14.38
N ALA A 105 -6.71 -6.52 -14.76
CA ALA A 105 -6.41 -7.45 -15.85
C ALA A 105 -6.81 -8.91 -15.56
N GLY A 106 -6.99 -9.26 -14.28
CA GLY A 106 -7.41 -10.59 -13.83
C GLY A 106 -8.92 -10.76 -13.63
N HIS A 107 -9.74 -9.73 -13.89
CA HIS A 107 -11.20 -9.75 -13.76
C HIS A 107 -11.88 -9.31 -15.07
#